data_AF-A0A7S0BKQ4-F1
#
_entry.id   AF-A0A7S0BKQ4-F1
#
_cell.length_a   1.000
_cell.length_b   1.000
_cell.length_c   1.000
_cell.angle_alpha   90.00
_cell.angle_beta   90.00
_cell.angle_gamma   90.00
#
_symmetry.space_group_name_H-M   'P 1'
#
loop_
_entity.id
_entity.type
_entity.pdbx_description
1 polymer ?
#
loop_
_entity_poly.entity_id
_entity_poly.type
_entity_poly.pdbx_seq_one_letter_code
_entity_poly.pdbx_strand_id
1 'polypeptide(L)'
;MNLPNLLTLSRIVMCIVFVALLSVPRGYAEWQPRAWEVGYVLAVLTGFTDFLDGYYARKLNLVTEFGKFLDPLSDKVFAVAGFVVLTDKGIVPCWTTVVLLSREFLVQGLREMATNSGKTISVSYLGKV
;
A
#
# COMPACT_ATOMS: atom_id res chain seq x y z
N MET A 1 -8.96 22.09 0.36
CA MET A 1 -8.31 20.76 0.23
C MET A 1 -9.31 19.85 -0.48
N ASN A 2 -8.92 19.21 -1.58
CA ASN A 2 -9.86 18.42 -2.39
C ASN A 2 -10.16 17.08 -1.72
N LEU A 3 -11.40 16.59 -1.86
CA LEU A 3 -11.88 15.30 -1.33
C LEU A 3 -10.89 14.13 -1.57
N PRO A 4 -10.27 13.98 -2.76
CA PRO A 4 -9.33 12.88 -3.04
C PRO A 4 -8.04 12.96 -2.21
N ASN A 5 -7.54 14.18 -1.94
CA ASN A 5 -6.36 14.35 -1.09
C ASN A 5 -6.62 13.88 0.34
N LEU A 6 -7.83 14.14 0.87
CA LEU A 6 -8.21 13.73 2.21
C LEU A 6 -8.26 12.20 2.34
N LEU A 7 -8.67 11.51 1.28
CA LEU A 7 -8.76 10.05 1.24
C LEU A 7 -7.39 9.37 1.05
N THR A 8 -6.50 9.92 0.21
CA THR A 8 -5.09 9.46 0.20
C THR A 8 -4.41 9.66 1.55
N LEU A 9 -4.68 10.78 2.24
CA LEU A 9 -4.14 11.04 3.58
C LEU A 9 -4.71 10.07 4.61
N SER A 10 -6.01 9.78 4.55
CA SER A 10 -6.63 8.80 5.45
C SER A 10 -6.05 7.40 5.25
N ARG A 11 -5.69 7.01 4.02
CA ARG A 11 -5.03 5.72 3.71
C ARG A 11 -3.65 5.61 4.35
N ILE A 12 -2.86 6.67 4.28
CA ILE A 12 -1.54 6.71 4.94
C ILE A 12 -1.69 6.58 6.46
N VAL A 13 -2.67 7.28 7.05
CA VAL A 13 -2.97 7.17 8.48
C VAL A 13 -3.44 5.76 8.84
N MET A 14 -4.34 5.16 8.05
CA MET A 14 -4.81 3.79 8.25
C MET A 14 -3.67 2.77 8.15
N CYS A 15 -2.72 2.96 7.22
CA CYS A 15 -1.53 2.14 7.10
C CYS A 15 -0.66 2.21 8.37
N ILE A 16 -0.40 3.42 8.89
CA ILE A 16 0.37 3.61 10.14
C ILE A 16 -0.32 2.90 11.30
N VAL A 17 -1.65 3.05 11.42
CA VAL A 17 -2.46 2.41 12.47
C VAL A 17 -2.44 0.88 12.34
N PHE A 18 -2.56 0.34 11.11
CA PHE A 18 -2.49 -1.08 10.83
C PHE A 18 -1.15 -1.68 11.27
N VAL A 19 -0.04 -1.02 10.91
CA VAL A 19 1.31 -1.46 11.29
C VAL A 19 1.48 -1.40 12.80
N ALA A 20 1.04 -0.33 13.45
CA ALA A 20 1.11 -0.19 14.91
C ALA A 20 0.34 -1.30 15.63
N LEU A 21 -0.87 -1.62 15.16
CA LEU A 21 -1.70 -2.70 15.73
C LEU A 21 -1.07 -4.08 15.55
N LEU A 22 -0.50 -4.38 14.38
CA LEU A 22 0.14 -5.67 14.15
C LEU A 22 1.51 -5.80 14.82
N SER A 23 2.15 -4.67 15.18
CA SER A 23 3.45 -4.62 15.85
C SER A 23 3.36 -4.70 17.37
N VAL A 24 2.18 -5.01 17.94
CA VAL A 24 2.00 -5.15 19.40
C VAL A 24 3.03 -6.15 19.97
N PRO A 25 3.83 -5.75 20.99
CA PRO A 25 4.89 -6.59 21.53
C PRO A 25 4.38 -7.92 22.07
N ARG A 26 5.20 -8.98 21.97
CA ARG A 26 4.88 -10.34 22.46
C ARG A 26 4.52 -10.40 23.96
N GLY A 27 4.86 -9.37 24.74
CA GLY A 27 4.47 -9.24 26.15
C GLY A 27 2.97 -9.02 26.39
N TYR A 28 2.19 -8.66 25.37
CA TYR A 28 0.75 -8.43 25.45
C TYR A 28 -0.03 -9.54 24.73
N ALA A 29 0.27 -10.80 25.06
CA ALA A 29 -0.29 -11.98 24.40
C ALA A 29 -1.84 -12.02 24.38
N GLU A 30 -2.49 -11.48 25.41
CA GLU A 30 -3.96 -11.41 25.49
C GLU A 30 -4.60 -10.48 24.46
N TRP A 31 -3.87 -9.44 24.02
CA TRP A 31 -4.35 -8.47 23.03
C TRP A 31 -4.03 -8.88 21.60
N GLN A 32 -3.14 -9.86 21.42
CA GLN A 32 -2.61 -10.25 20.12
C GLN A 32 -3.67 -10.84 19.16
N PRO A 33 -4.62 -11.70 19.59
CA PRO A 33 -5.69 -12.20 18.73
C PRO A 33 -6.62 -11.06 18.27
N ARG A 34 -7.02 -10.19 19.21
CA ARG A 34 -7.88 -9.03 18.92
C ARG A 34 -7.21 -8.02 17.99
N ALA A 35 -5.91 -7.78 18.16
CA ALA A 35 -5.15 -6.88 17.30
C ALA A 35 -5.07 -7.40 15.86
N TRP A 36 -5.00 -8.71 15.67
CA TRP A 36 -5.03 -9.35 14.35
C TRP A 36 -6.40 -9.28 13.68
N GLU A 37 -7.48 -9.55 14.43
CA GLU A 37 -8.85 -9.41 13.92
C GLU A 37 -9.15 -7.97 13.48
N VAL A 38 -8.81 -6.99 14.33
CA VAL A 38 -8.97 -5.56 14.03
C VAL A 38 -8.07 -5.15 12.87
N GLY A 39 -6.84 -5.65 12.81
CA GLY A 39 -5.91 -5.42 11.71
C GLY A 39 -6.44 -5.93 10.37
N TYR A 40 -7.05 -7.12 10.34
CA TYR A 40 -7.68 -7.67 9.15
C TYR A 40 -8.85 -6.81 8.66
N VAL A 41 -9.73 -6.39 9.57
CA VAL A 41 -10.84 -5.49 9.25
C VAL A 41 -10.33 -4.15 8.70
N LEU A 42 -9.29 -3.58 9.32
CA LEU A 42 -8.63 -2.36 8.84
C LEU A 42 -8.04 -2.53 7.44
N ALA A 43 -7.39 -3.66 7.15
CA ALA A 43 -6.84 -3.94 5.83
C ALA A 43 -7.94 -3.99 4.77
N VAL A 44 -9.05 -4.67 5.06
CA VAL A 44 -10.23 -4.73 4.17
C VAL A 44 -10.83 -3.34 3.95
N LEU A 45 -11.00 -2.56 5.01
CA LEU A 45 -11.51 -1.18 4.91
C LEU A 45 -10.57 -0.27 4.11
N THR A 46 -9.26 -0.44 4.30
CA THR A 46 -8.24 0.33 3.58
C THR A 46 -8.31 0.02 2.07
N GLY A 47 -8.41 -1.25 1.69
CA GLY A 47 -8.59 -1.66 0.29
C GLY A 47 -9.94 -1.21 -0.30
N PHE A 48 -11.01 -1.21 0.50
CA PHE A 48 -12.31 -0.73 0.05
C PHE A 48 -12.33 0.79 -0.19
N THR A 49 -11.57 1.54 0.61
CA THR A 49 -11.41 2.99 0.44
C THR A 49 -10.70 3.32 -0.88
N ASP A 50 -9.73 2.49 -1.32
CA ASP A 50 -9.05 2.65 -2.61
C ASP A 50 -10.00 2.53 -3.82
N PHE A 51 -10.91 1.57 -3.77
CA PHE A 51 -11.93 1.40 -4.80
C PHE A 51 -12.88 2.60 -4.87
N LEU A 52 -13.31 3.12 -3.71
CA LEU A 52 -14.17 4.29 -3.62
C LEU A 52 -13.47 5.55 -4.14
N ASP A 53 -12.19 5.75 -3.83
CA ASP A 53 -11.39 6.89 -4.30
C ASP A 53 -11.26 6.89 -5.82
N GLY A 54 -10.92 5.74 -6.39
CA GLY A 54 -10.83 5.57 -7.84
C GLY A 54 -12.18 5.78 -8.54
N TYR A 55 -13.30 5.49 -7.88
CA TYR A 55 -14.64 5.72 -8.42
C TYR A 55 -15.04 7.20 -8.36
N TYR A 56 -14.84 7.87 -7.23
CA TYR A 56 -15.21 9.29 -7.08
C TYR A 56 -14.26 10.23 -7.82
N ALA A 57 -12.95 9.94 -7.87
CA ALA A 57 -11.99 10.74 -8.63
C ALA A 57 -12.32 10.74 -10.14
N ARG A 58 -12.73 9.58 -10.69
CA ARG A 58 -13.18 9.46 -12.09
C ARG A 58 -14.52 10.14 -12.33
N LYS A 59 -15.47 10.03 -11.39
CA LYS A 59 -16.81 10.58 -11.54
C LYS A 59 -16.86 12.11 -11.41
N LEU A 60 -15.95 12.69 -10.62
CA LEU A 60 -15.92 14.13 -10.33
C LEU A 60 -14.87 14.90 -11.15
N ASN A 61 -14.07 14.24 -12.00
CA ASN A 61 -12.93 14.84 -12.74
C ASN A 61 -11.94 15.62 -11.84
N LEU A 62 -11.90 15.30 -10.54
CA LEU A 62 -11.05 15.96 -9.55
C LEU A 62 -9.72 15.22 -9.41
N VAL A 63 -9.04 14.96 -10.52
CA VAL A 63 -7.74 14.30 -10.50
C VAL A 63 -6.66 15.33 -10.21
N THR A 64 -6.09 15.31 -9.01
CA THR A 64 -4.97 16.18 -8.64
C THR A 64 -3.63 15.50 -8.96
N GLU A 65 -2.64 16.26 -9.41
CA GLU A 65 -1.26 15.77 -9.61
C GLU A 65 -0.68 15.18 -8.32
N PHE A 66 -1.05 15.76 -7.17
CA PHE A 66 -0.64 15.29 -5.84
C PHE A 66 -1.26 13.92 -5.46
N GLY A 67 -2.55 13.71 -5.76
CA GLY A 67 -3.23 12.43 -5.50
C GLY A 67 -2.65 11.31 -6.37
N LYS A 68 -2.38 11.59 -7.65
CA LYS A 68 -1.72 10.63 -8.56
C LYS A 68 -0.35 10.17 -8.06
N PHE A 69 0.37 11.03 -7.35
CA PHE A 69 1.67 10.70 -6.76
C PHE A 69 1.52 9.91 -5.44
N LEU A 70 0.55 10.28 -4.60
CA LEU A 70 0.34 9.63 -3.31
C LEU A 70 -0.30 8.24 -3.40
N ASP A 71 -1.17 7.99 -4.39
CA ASP A 71 -1.84 6.69 -4.53
C ASP A 71 -0.85 5.52 -4.67
N PRO A 72 0.12 5.54 -5.63
CA PRO A 72 1.12 4.49 -5.76
C PRO A 72 2.10 4.42 -4.58
N LEU A 73 2.30 5.54 -3.86
CA LEU A 73 3.18 5.59 -2.70
C LEU A 73 2.54 4.87 -1.51
N SER A 74 1.27 5.20 -1.23
CA SER A 74 0.51 4.64 -0.12
C SER A 74 0.35 3.13 -0.23
N ASP A 75 0.04 2.63 -1.44
CA ASP A 75 -0.12 1.20 -1.70
C ASP A 75 1.17 0.41 -1.45
N LYS A 76 2.31 0.93 -1.91
CA LYS A 76 3.62 0.32 -1.66
C LYS A 76 3.99 0.32 -0.20
N VAL A 77 3.79 1.45 0.50
CA VAL A 77 4.11 1.55 1.93
C VAL A 77 3.28 0.54 2.73
N PHE A 78 2.01 0.37 2.39
CA PHE A 78 1.13 -0.62 3.01
C PHE A 78 1.63 -2.06 2.79
N ALA A 79 1.92 -2.43 1.54
CA ALA A 79 2.44 -3.75 1.22
C ALA A 79 3.77 -4.05 1.93
N VAL A 80 4.73 -3.13 1.85
CA VAL A 80 6.04 -3.26 2.49
C VAL A 80 5.90 -3.42 4.01
N ALA A 81 5.11 -2.55 4.64
CA ALA A 81 4.98 -2.58 6.09
C ALA A 81 4.27 -3.86 6.58
N GLY A 82 3.29 -4.37 5.83
CA GLY A 82 2.67 -5.66 6.10
C GLY A 82 3.67 -6.82 6.09
N PHE A 83 4.52 -6.91 5.06
CA PHE A 83 5.54 -7.96 4.98
C PHE A 83 6.60 -7.86 6.09
N VAL A 84 7.02 -6.64 6.45
CA VAL A 84 7.96 -6.42 7.55
C VAL A 84 7.38 -6.95 8.87
N VAL A 85 6.11 -6.64 9.16
CA VAL A 85 5.47 -7.12 10.39
C VAL A 85 5.29 -8.64 10.37
N LEU A 86 4.90 -9.24 9.24
CA LEU A 86 4.79 -10.70 9.11
C LEU A 86 6.13 -11.41 9.32
N THR A 87 7.23 -10.76 8.91
CA THR A 87 8.59 -11.26 9.12
C THR A 87 8.99 -11.19 10.59
N ASP A 88 8.72 -10.07 11.26
CA ASP A 88 8.99 -9.89 12.69
C ASP A 88 8.23 -10.93 13.55
N LYS A 89 6.98 -11.22 13.16
CA LYS A 89 6.17 -12.27 13.80
C LYS A 89 6.63 -13.69 13.50
N GLY A 90 7.60 -13.88 12.59
CA GLY A 90 8.16 -15.19 12.23
C GLY A 90 7.24 -16.03 11.33
N ILE A 91 6.23 -15.43 10.72
CA ILE A 91 5.28 -16.11 9.82
C ILE A 91 5.90 -16.26 8.43
N VAL A 92 6.60 -15.22 7.98
CA VAL A 92 7.27 -15.18 6.69
C VAL A 92 8.79 -15.18 6.92
N PRO A 93 9.55 -16.06 6.24
CA PRO A 93 11.01 -16.02 6.30
C PRO A 93 11.56 -14.68 5.81
N CYS A 94 12.60 -14.17 6.46
CA CYS A 94 13.22 -12.87 6.10
C CYS A 94 13.64 -12.80 4.62
N TRP A 95 14.15 -13.91 4.06
CA TRP A 95 14.54 -13.95 2.65
C TRP A 95 13.36 -13.69 1.70
N THR A 96 12.15 -14.11 2.05
CA THR A 96 10.95 -13.90 1.23
C THR A 96 10.59 -12.42 1.17
N THR A 97 10.65 -11.73 2.30
CA THR A 97 10.42 -10.28 2.37
C THR A 97 11.47 -9.51 1.60
N VAL A 98 12.75 -9.89 1.70
CA VAL A 98 13.83 -9.29 0.92
C VAL A 98 13.62 -9.47 -0.59
N VAL A 99 13.25 -10.68 -1.04
CA VAL A 99 12.96 -10.95 -2.47
C VAL A 99 11.77 -10.14 -2.97
N LEU A 100 10.70 -10.04 -2.17
CA LEU A 100 9.51 -9.30 -2.55
C LEU A 100 9.78 -7.80 -2.64
N LEU A 101 10.49 -7.23 -1.66
CA LEU A 101 10.92 -5.84 -1.67
C LEU A 101 11.81 -5.54 -2.87
N SER A 102 12.85 -6.34 -3.08
CA SER A 102 13.76 -6.15 -4.21
C SER A 102 13.04 -6.23 -5.55
N ARG A 103 12.07 -7.15 -5.71
CA ARG A 103 11.21 -7.20 -6.91
C ARG A 103 10.41 -5.92 -7.12
N GLU A 104 9.79 -5.38 -6.07
CA GLU A 104 9.04 -4.11 -6.16
C GLU A 104 9.94 -2.93 -6.55
N PHE A 105 11.09 -2.78 -5.90
CA PHE A 105 12.05 -1.72 -6.21
C PHE A 105 12.62 -1.86 -7.63
N LEU A 106 12.96 -3.08 -8.07
CA LEU A 106 13.50 -3.33 -9.41
C LEU A 106 12.47 -2.99 -10.50
N VAL A 107 11.23 -3.47 -10.39
CA VAL A 107 10.19 -3.21 -11.39
C VAL A 107 9.91 -1.71 -11.52
N GLN A 108 9.90 -0.98 -10.40
CA GLN A 108 9.69 0.46 -10.40
C GLN A 108 10.88 1.23 -10.96
N GLY A 109 12.10 0.92 -10.49
CA GLY A 109 13.32 1.55 -10.97
C GLY A 109 13.51 1.34 -12.47
N LEU A 110 13.31 0.11 -12.96
CA LEU A 110 13.37 -0.18 -14.40
C LEU A 110 12.31 0.59 -15.19
N ARG A 111 11.08 0.72 -14.66
CA ARG A 111 10.00 1.48 -15.31
C ARG A 111 10.32 2.97 -15.42
N GLU A 112 10.86 3.57 -14.36
CA GLU A 112 11.26 4.97 -14.35
C GLU A 112 12.43 5.22 -15.30
N MET A 113 13.46 4.36 -15.29
CA MET A 113 14.59 4.44 -16.21
C MET A 113 14.16 4.35 -17.67
N ALA A 114 13.23 3.45 -17.99
CA ALA A 114 12.72 3.30 -19.35
C ALA A 114 11.87 4.49 -19.80
N THR A 115 11.04 5.04 -18.90
CA THR A 115 10.22 6.23 -19.17
C THR A 115 11.11 7.45 -19.44
N ASN A 116 12.21 7.63 -18.70
CA ASN A 116 13.18 8.70 -18.91
C ASN A 116 14.04 8.54 -20.17
N SER A 117 14.18 7.32 -20.68
CA SER A 117 14.98 7.03 -21.89
C SER A 117 14.20 7.18 -23.21
N GLY A 118 12.96 7.72 -23.18
CA GLY A 118 12.12 7.94 -24.37
C GLY A 118 11.56 6.65 -25.00
N LYS A 119 11.85 5.47 -24.45
CA LYS A 119 11.19 4.21 -24.81
C LYS A 119 9.94 4.09 -23.95
N THR A 120 8.80 4.52 -24.51
CA THR A 120 7.49 4.21 -23.94
C THR A 120 7.31 2.69 -23.91
N ILE A 121 7.59 2.08 -22.75
CA ILE A 121 7.20 0.69 -22.51
C ILE A 121 5.67 0.69 -22.60
N SER A 122 5.17 0.14 -23.70
CA SER A 122 3.74 -0.02 -23.95
C SER A 122 3.20 -0.90 -22.83
N VAL A 123 2.31 -0.34 -22.01
CA VAL A 123 1.63 -1.10 -20.95
C VAL A 123 0.84 -2.21 -21.66
N SER A 124 1.22 -3.46 -21.41
CA SER A 124 0.46 -4.63 -21.88
C SER A 124 -0.97 -4.53 -21.35
N TYR A 125 -1.95 -4.97 -22.15
CA TYR A 125 -3.38 -4.88 -21.85
C TYR A 125 -3.77 -5.44 -20.47
N LEU A 126 -2.95 -6.36 -19.93
CA LEU A 126 -3.07 -6.93 -18.58
C LEU A 126 -2.80 -5.95 -17.41
N GLY A 127 -2.17 -4.80 -17.65
CA GLY A 127 -1.91 -3.77 -16.64
C GLY A 127 -2.90 -2.59 -16.66
N LYS A 128 -3.99 -2.72 -17.44
CA LYS A 128 -4.99 -1.66 -17.66
C LYS A 128 -6.35 -1.94 -17.00
N VAL A 129 -6.42 -2.98 -16.15
CA VAL A 129 -7.61 -3.34 -15.38
C VAL A 129 -7.39 -2.97 -13.93
#